data_AF-A0A174BS19-F1
#
_entry.id   AF-A0A174BS19-F1
#
_cell.length_a   1.000
_cell.length_b   1.000
_cell.length_c   1.000
_cell.angle_alpha   90.00
_cell.angle_beta   90.00
_cell.angle_gamma   90.00
#
_symmetry.space_group_name_H-M   'P 1'
#
loop_
_entity.id
_entity.type
_entity.pdbx_description
1 polymer ?
#
loop_
_entity_poly.entity_id
_entity_poly.type
_entity_poly.pdbx_seq_one_letter_code
_entity_poly.pdbx_strand_id
1 'polypeptide(L)'
;MANQTNSMAHTKWMCKYKGVEIIEGHLMPDHIHMLVGIPPKYSISQFMGYLKGKSALMIYDKHANLKYKYGNRHFWAEGYYVSTVGLNEATIKKYIQEQEKHDIALDKLSVKEYEDPFKGCW
;
A
#
# COMPACT_ATOMS: atom_id res chain seq x y z
N MET A 1 13.25 0.67 19.68
CA MET A 1 13.22 -0.77 19.34
C MET A 1 11.79 -1.18 19.01
N ALA A 2 11.48 -1.25 17.71
CA ALA A 2 10.34 -1.99 17.18
C ALA A 2 10.67 -2.28 15.70
N ASN A 3 11.60 -3.21 15.46
CA ASN A 3 11.69 -3.85 14.15
C ASN A 3 10.49 -4.80 14.05
N GLN A 4 9.30 -4.22 13.86
CA GLN A 4 8.19 -5.00 13.34
C GLN A 4 8.55 -5.29 11.89
N THR A 5 8.81 -6.54 11.60
CA THR A 5 8.84 -7.07 10.24
C THR A 5 7.57 -6.57 9.55
N ASN A 6 7.74 -5.58 8.65
CA ASN A 6 6.76 -5.13 7.65
C ASN A 6 6.49 -6.31 6.70
N SER A 7 5.84 -7.32 7.26
CA SER A 7 5.68 -8.63 6.68
C SER A 7 4.48 -8.54 5.77
N MET A 8 4.75 -8.36 4.48
CA MET A 8 3.78 -8.48 3.38
C MET A 8 3.16 -9.90 3.28
N ALA A 9 3.20 -10.72 4.33
CA ALA A 9 2.77 -12.11 4.33
C ALA A 9 1.32 -12.30 3.89
N HIS A 10 0.41 -11.43 4.33
CA HIS A 10 -0.99 -11.50 3.89
C HIS A 10 -1.15 -11.21 2.41
N THR A 11 -0.52 -10.14 1.93
CA THR A 11 -0.51 -9.77 0.51
C THR A 11 0.13 -10.87 -0.34
N LYS A 12 1.27 -11.42 0.11
CA LYS A 12 1.96 -12.54 -0.55
C LYS A 12 1.07 -13.76 -0.68
N TRP A 13 0.35 -14.13 0.38
CA TRP A 13 -0.56 -15.27 0.35
C TRP A 13 -1.74 -15.04 -0.62
N MET A 14 -2.35 -13.85 -0.60
CA MET A 14 -3.44 -13.48 -1.50
C MET A 14 -3.01 -13.48 -2.97
N CYS A 15 -1.83 -12.93 -3.28
CA CYS A 15 -1.27 -12.95 -4.63
C CYS A 15 -1.00 -14.39 -5.09
N LYS A 16 -0.37 -15.21 -4.24
CA LYS A 16 -0.12 -16.63 -4.54
C LYS A 16 -1.42 -17.40 -4.81
N TYR A 17 -2.48 -17.15 -4.05
CA TYR A 17 -3.79 -17.78 -4.25
C TYR A 17 -4.40 -17.45 -5.63
N LYS A 18 -4.15 -16.25 -6.16
CA LYS A 18 -4.56 -15.84 -7.49
C LYS A 18 -3.54 -16.17 -8.58
N GLY A 19 -2.39 -16.78 -8.24
CA GLY A 19 -1.30 -17.00 -9.20
C GLY A 19 -0.66 -15.71 -9.70
N VAL A 20 -0.73 -14.63 -8.91
CA VAL A 20 -0.05 -13.36 -9.17
C VAL A 20 1.33 -13.42 -8.55
N GLU A 21 2.35 -13.13 -9.35
CA GLU A 21 3.73 -13.05 -8.90
C GLU A 21 4.01 -11.65 -8.34
N ILE A 22 4.61 -11.58 -7.16
CA ILE A 22 5.09 -10.31 -6.59
C ILE A 22 6.57 -10.23 -6.88
N ILE A 23 6.96 -9.26 -7.72
CA ILE A 23 8.35 -8.99 -8.05
C ILE A 23 8.95 -8.13 -6.92
N GLU A 24 8.24 -7.06 -6.55
CA GLU A 24 8.67 -6.15 -5.48
C GLU A 24 7.48 -5.49 -4.79
N GLY A 25 7.64 -5.05 -3.54
CA GLY A 25 6.59 -4.31 -2.85
C GLY A 25 7.11 -3.59 -1.61
N HIS A 26 6.65 -2.35 -1.46
CA HIS A 26 7.01 -1.43 -0.39
C HIS A 26 5.76 -1.00 0.37
N LEU A 27 5.82 -1.13 1.69
CA LEU A 27 4.73 -0.79 2.61
C LEU A 27 5.05 0.56 3.25
N MET A 28 4.20 1.56 2.99
CA MET A 28 4.23 2.86 3.65
C MET A 28 3.11 2.94 4.70
N PRO A 29 3.19 3.89 5.65
CA PRO A 29 2.15 4.04 6.69
C PRO A 29 0.74 4.31 6.16
N ASP A 30 0.62 4.96 5.02
CA ASP A 30 -0.63 5.46 4.41
C ASP A 30 -0.95 4.81 3.05
N HIS A 31 0.02 4.19 2.38
CA HIS A 31 -0.16 3.53 1.08
C HIS A 31 0.78 2.34 0.86
N ILE A 32 0.56 1.58 -0.23
CA ILE A 32 1.41 0.45 -0.61
C ILE A 32 1.76 0.57 -2.09
N HIS A 33 3.05 0.42 -2.41
CA HIS A 33 3.53 0.24 -3.78
C HIS A 33 3.84 -1.22 -4.03
N MET A 34 3.35 -1.78 -5.14
CA MET A 34 3.65 -3.16 -5.51
C MET A 34 3.90 -3.26 -7.00
N LEU A 35 4.92 -4.03 -7.35
CA LEU A 35 5.17 -4.50 -8.69
C LEU A 35 4.78 -5.97 -8.79
N VAL A 36 3.77 -6.25 -9.62
CA VAL A 36 3.16 -7.58 -9.71
C VAL A 36 2.98 -8.03 -11.16
N GLY A 37 3.22 -9.32 -11.39
CA GLY A 37 2.87 -10.01 -12.63
C GLY A 37 1.47 -10.61 -12.52
N ILE A 38 0.48 -9.97 -13.13
CA ILE A 38 -0.92 -10.43 -13.09
C ILE A 38 -1.19 -11.32 -14.33
N PRO A 39 -1.70 -12.56 -14.14
CA PRO A 39 -2.10 -13.39 -15.27
C PRO A 39 -3.19 -12.71 -16.12
N PRO A 40 -3.13 -12.80 -17.46
CA PRO A 40 -4.04 -12.08 -18.36
C PRO A 40 -5.50 -12.52 -18.25
N LYS A 41 -5.78 -13.65 -17.59
CA LYS A 41 -7.14 -14.12 -17.28
C LYS A 41 -7.89 -13.24 -16.27
N TYR A 42 -7.18 -12.39 -15.51
CA TYR A 42 -7.78 -11.47 -14.55
C TYR A 42 -7.67 -10.04 -15.08
N SER A 43 -8.76 -9.28 -14.97
CA SER A 43 -8.66 -7.84 -15.12
C SER A 43 -7.95 -7.21 -13.91
N ILE A 44 -7.25 -6.10 -14.15
CA ILE A 44 -6.59 -5.34 -13.09
C ILE A 44 -7.60 -4.92 -12.02
N SER A 45 -8.78 -4.44 -12.44
CA SER A 45 -9.86 -4.03 -11.53
C SER A 45 -10.35 -5.17 -10.65
N GLN A 46 -10.50 -6.37 -11.21
CA GLN A 46 -10.92 -7.55 -10.45
C GLN A 46 -9.86 -7.96 -9.42
N PHE A 47 -8.58 -7.93 -9.80
CA PHE A 47 -7.49 -8.23 -8.87
C PHE A 47 -7.41 -7.19 -7.75
N MET A 48 -7.49 -5.90 -8.07
CA MET A 48 -7.44 -4.83 -7.08
C MET A 48 -8.64 -4.85 -6.13
N GLY A 49 -9.85 -5.15 -6.63
CA GLY A 49 -11.04 -5.32 -5.78
C GLY A 49 -10.88 -6.48 -4.80
N TYR A 50 -10.35 -7.61 -5.26
CA TYR A 50 -10.03 -8.75 -4.40
C TYR A 50 -8.99 -8.38 -3.34
N LEU A 51 -7.88 -7.76 -3.76
CA LEU A 51 -6.76 -7.46 -2.87
C LEU A 51 -7.15 -6.45 -1.79
N LYS A 52 -7.77 -5.32 -2.18
CA LYS A 52 -8.23 -4.27 -1.25
C LYS A 52 -9.34 -4.78 -0.33
N GLY A 53 -10.30 -5.53 -0.87
CA GLY A 53 -11.41 -6.07 -0.08
C GLY A 53 -10.97 -7.10 0.96
N LYS A 54 -10.16 -8.09 0.55
CA LYS A 54 -9.68 -9.14 1.47
C LYS A 54 -8.71 -8.60 2.51
N SER A 55 -7.77 -7.74 2.11
CA SER A 55 -6.84 -7.12 3.07
C SER A 55 -7.58 -6.30 4.13
N ALA A 56 -8.55 -5.47 3.73
CA ALA A 56 -9.35 -4.68 4.67
C ALA A 56 -10.05 -5.57 5.70
N LEU A 57 -10.69 -6.66 5.24
CA LEU A 57 -11.34 -7.63 6.13
C LEU A 57 -10.36 -8.26 7.13
N MET A 58 -9.19 -8.71 6.66
CA MET A 58 -8.17 -9.32 7.52
C MET A 58 -7.60 -8.34 8.56
N ILE A 59 -7.45 -7.07 8.18
CA ILE A 59 -6.97 -6.02 9.08
C ILE A 59 -8.01 -5.72 10.16
N TYR A 60 -9.29 -5.60 9.80
CA TYR A 60 -10.35 -5.39 10.78
C TYR A 60 -10.53 -6.57 11.74
N ASP A 61 -10.33 -7.80 11.25
CA ASP A 61 -10.39 -9.01 12.07
C ASP A 61 -9.24 -9.04 13.10
N LYS A 62 -8.02 -8.69 12.69
CA LYS A 62 -6.84 -8.63 13.57
C LYS A 62 -6.82 -7.44 14.52
N HIS A 63 -7.35 -6.29 14.09
CA HIS A 63 -7.26 -5.03 14.80
C HIS A 63 -8.67 -4.45 15.00
N ALA A 64 -9.43 -5.05 15.92
CA ALA A 64 -10.79 -4.65 16.24
C ALA A 64 -10.91 -3.14 16.56
N ASN A 65 -9.89 -2.53 17.16
CA ASN A 65 -9.84 -1.11 17.49
C ASN A 65 -9.89 -0.18 16.25
N LEU A 66 -9.37 -0.62 15.10
CA LEU A 66 -9.42 0.17 13.86
C LEU A 66 -10.86 0.28 13.33
N LYS A 67 -11.72 -0.71 13.61
CA LYS A 67 -13.14 -0.66 13.23
C LYS A 67 -13.86 0.55 13.82
N TYR A 68 -13.47 0.95 15.04
CA TYR A 68 -14.03 2.12 15.73
C TYR A 68 -13.43 3.43 15.23
N LYS A 69 -12.12 3.46 14.95
CA LYS A 69 -11.44 4.67 14.44
C LYS A 69 -11.91 5.07 13.04
N TYR A 70 -12.20 4.09 12.19
CA TYR A 70 -12.55 4.35 10.78
C TYR A 70 -14.05 4.31 10.48
N GLY A 71 -14.93 4.15 11.49
CA GLY A 71 -16.39 4.37 11.48
C GLY A 71 -17.23 3.67 10.38
N ASN A 72 -16.90 3.92 9.12
CA ASN A 72 -17.51 3.46 7.89
C ASN A 72 -16.82 2.23 7.26
N ARG A 73 -15.91 1.54 7.96
CA ARG A 73 -15.21 0.32 7.46
C ARG A 73 -14.43 0.49 6.14
N HIS A 74 -14.10 1.70 5.71
CA HIS A 74 -13.23 1.93 4.55
C HIS A 74 -11.77 1.99 5.01
N PHE A 75 -11.01 0.91 4.78
CA PHE A 75 -9.57 0.88 5.11
C PHE A 75 -8.73 1.48 3.99
N TRP A 76 -9.09 1.18 2.74
CA TRP A 76 -8.45 1.73 1.54
C TRP A 76 -9.29 2.86 0.95
N ALA A 77 -8.62 3.83 0.31
CA ALA A 77 -9.28 4.78 -0.60
C ALA A 77 -10.03 4.03 -1.72
N GLU A 78 -11.06 4.63 -2.31
CA GLU A 78 -11.82 3.99 -3.40
C GLU A 78 -10.96 3.75 -4.65
N GLY A 79 -10.13 4.74 -5.00
CA GLY A 79 -9.22 4.70 -6.14
C GLY A 79 -7.99 3.80 -5.95
N TYR A 80 -7.30 3.55 -7.05
CA TYR A 80 -5.96 2.97 -7.09
C TYR A 80 -5.25 3.47 -8.34
N TYR A 81 -3.92 3.54 -8.27
CA TYR A 81 -3.08 3.87 -9.42
C TYR A 81 -2.52 2.57 -10.02
N VAL A 82 -2.45 2.50 -11.34
CA VAL A 82 -1.80 1.41 -12.06
C VAL A 82 -1.09 1.95 -13.29
N SER A 83 0.13 1.48 -13.50
CA SER A 83 0.91 1.74 -14.71
C SER A 83 1.48 0.42 -15.21
N THR A 84 1.39 0.19 -16.51
CA THR A 84 2.00 -0.98 -17.14
C THR A 84 3.47 -0.69 -17.37
N VAL A 85 4.34 -1.40 -16.67
CA VAL A 85 5.77 -1.42 -17.00
C VAL A 85 6.03 -2.50 -18.05
N GLY A 86 6.72 -2.15 -19.12
CA GLY A 86 7.24 -3.13 -20.07
C GLY A 86 8.27 -4.05 -19.39
N LEU A 87 8.50 -5.24 -19.95
CA LEU A 87 9.33 -6.34 -19.43
C LEU A 87 10.83 -6.05 -19.21
N ASN A 88 11.27 -4.79 -19.17
CA ASN A 88 12.68 -4.46 -18.98
C ASN A 88 13.00 -4.20 -17.49
N GLU A 89 13.90 -5.03 -16.94
CA GLU A 89 14.40 -4.95 -15.57
C GLU A 89 14.98 -3.57 -15.22
N ALA A 90 15.64 -2.90 -16.17
CA ALA A 90 16.17 -1.56 -15.97
C ALA A 90 15.06 -0.51 -15.75
N THR A 91 13.95 -0.65 -16.46
CA THR A 91 12.78 0.23 -16.33
C THR A 91 12.09 0.01 -14.99
N ILE A 92 11.96 -1.26 -14.59
CA ILE A 92 11.39 -1.66 -13.29
C ILE A 92 12.18 -1.02 -12.14
N LYS A 93 13.51 -1.22 -12.14
CA LYS A 93 14.39 -0.71 -11.08
C LYS A 93 14.38 0.81 -11.00
N LYS A 94 14.39 1.48 -12.15
CA LYS A 94 14.32 2.94 -12.23
C LYS A 94 13.00 3.47 -11.67
N TYR A 95 11.87 2.86 -12.05
CA TYR A 95 10.55 3.23 -11.57
C TYR A 95 10.46 3.18 -10.04
N ILE A 96 10.96 2.11 -9.42
CA ILE A 96 10.93 1.96 -7.95
C ILE A 96 11.76 3.04 -7.26
N GLN A 97 12.99 3.28 -7.74
CA GLN A 97 13.87 4.30 -7.17
C GLN A 97 13.29 5.71 -7.30
N GLU A 98 12.60 5.99 -8.41
CA GLU A 98 11.93 7.27 -8.61
C GLU A 98 10.71 7.42 -7.71
N GLN A 99 9.93 6.35 -7.52
CA GLN A 99 8.75 6.35 -6.65
C GLN A 99 9.13 6.57 -5.18
N GLU A 100 10.10 5.80 -4.66
CA GLU A 100 10.59 5.99 -3.29
C GLU A 100 11.11 7.42 -3.06
N LYS A 101 11.87 7.97 -4.01
CA LYS A 101 12.39 9.34 -3.91
C LYS A 101 11.27 10.38 -3.93
N HIS A 102 10.26 10.18 -4.77
CA HIS A 102 9.11 11.07 -4.85
C HIS A 102 8.31 11.06 -3.55
N ASP A 103 8.08 9.88 -2.97
CA ASP A 103 7.36 9.75 -1.70
C ASP A 103 8.15 10.37 -0.54
N ILE A 104 9.47 10.17 -0.48
CA ILE A 104 10.36 10.84 0.49
C ILE A 104 10.31 12.36 0.32
N ALA A 105 10.26 12.87 -0.92
CA ALA A 105 10.19 14.29 -1.19
C ALA A 105 8.84 14.88 -0.75
N LEU A 106 7.73 14.20 -1.05
CA LEU A 106 6.39 14.58 -0.60
C LEU A 106 6.28 14.59 0.93
N ASP A 107 6.82 13.57 1.59
CA ASP A 107 6.82 13.49 3.05
C ASP A 107 7.63 14.66 3.66
N LYS A 108 8.81 14.98 3.11
CA LYS A 108 9.60 16.15 3.55
C LYS A 108 8.91 17.49 3.30
N LEU A 109 8.06 17.59 2.27
CA LEU A 109 7.25 18.77 1.99
C LEU A 109 6.06 18.88 2.95
N SER A 110 5.43 17.76 3.33
CA SER A 110 4.30 17.73 4.26
C SER A 110 4.69 18.08 5.70
N VAL A 111 5.95 17.87 6.09
CA VAL A 111 6.49 18.20 7.42
C VAL A 111 6.48 19.72 7.69
N LYS A 112 6.22 20.58 6.69
CA LYS A 112 6.29 22.04 6.86
C LYS A 112 5.05 22.71 7.46
N GLU A 113 3.96 22.00 7.72
CA GLU A 113 2.79 22.55 8.45
C GLU A 113 2.19 21.51 9.41
N TYR A 114 2.94 21.10 10.43
CA TYR A 114 2.32 20.62 11.67
C TYR A 114 2.54 21.69 12.74
N GLU A 115 1.71 22.73 12.73
CA GLU A 115 1.56 23.54 13.94
C GLU A 115 0.88 22.69 15.00
N ASP A 116 1.58 22.50 16.11
CA ASP A 116 1.06 21.82 17.31
C ASP A 116 -0.24 22.50 17.75
N PRO A 117 -1.40 21.82 17.72
CA PRO A 117 -2.69 22.40 18.10
C PRO A 117 -2.77 22.74 19.60
N PHE A 118 -1.75 22.41 20.39
CA PHE A 118 -1.62 22.76 21.81
C PHE A 118 -0.62 23.90 22.08
N LYS A 119 0.00 24.50 21.05
CA LYS A 119 0.78 25.74 21.20
C LYS A 119 -0.15 26.89 21.59
N GLY A 120 -0.28 27.13 22.90
CA GLY A 120 -1.01 28.28 23.45
C GLY A 120 -1.92 27.98 24.64
N CYS A 121 -2.05 26.72 25.07
CA CYS A 121 -2.78 26.38 26.30
C CYS A 121 -1.84 26.23 27.50
N TRP A 122 -1.25 27.34 27.97
CA TRP A 122 -0.80 27.60 29.35
C TRP A 122 -0.77 29.11 29.58
#